data_AF-A0A1J3FXD2-F1
#
_entry.id   AF-A0A1J3FXD2-F1
#
_cell.length_a   1.000
_cell.length_b   1.000
_cell.length_c   1.000
_cell.angle_alpha   90.00
_cell.angle_beta   90.00
_cell.angle_gamma   90.00
#
_symmetry.space_group_name_H-M   'P 1'
#
loop_
_entity.id
_entity.type
_entity.pdbx_description
1 polymer ?
#
loop_
_entity_poly.entity_id
_entity_poly.type
_entity_poly.pdbx_seq_one_letter_code
_entity_poly.pdbx_strand_id
1 'polypeptide(L)'
;AAGYSFVCWFQSRNFFTTQGKETEVYEAGGLSKTEILSGQQSEQNVFRIFSIGATSNERPFYAELYFQEDGILTLATSNSNSLSFSGLETEKGKWHHLAVVHSKPNALAGLFQASVAYVYVDGKLRHTGKLGYSPSPVGKSLQVTIGTPVTCARVSDSTWKIRSCYLFEEVLTSGCIGCMYILGRGYKGIFQDACLLRFVPNQACGGGSMAILDLLDTDMSSNIQKLDESNRQGDSKADGSGVVWDLERLGNLSFQLAGKKLIFAFDG
;
A
#
# COMPACT_ATOMS: atom_id res chain seq x y z
N ALA A 1 -2.62 14.39 6.75
CA ALA A 1 -2.88 14.98 5.41
C ALA A 1 -4.14 14.34 4.82
N ALA A 2 -4.92 15.09 4.03
CA ALA A 2 -6.17 14.60 3.47
C ALA A 2 -5.91 13.52 2.39
N GLY A 3 -6.74 12.48 2.38
CA GLY A 3 -6.61 11.32 1.50
C GLY A 3 -7.11 10.07 2.19
N TYR A 4 -6.67 8.90 1.74
CA TYR A 4 -6.95 7.64 2.41
C TYR A 4 -5.74 6.70 2.38
N SER A 5 -5.74 5.73 3.30
CA SER A 5 -4.77 4.64 3.32
C SER A 5 -5.48 3.33 3.56
N PHE A 6 -5.26 2.36 2.67
CA PHE A 6 -5.72 0.98 2.85
C PHE A 6 -4.52 0.09 3.12
N VAL A 7 -4.63 -0.79 4.11
CA VAL A 7 -3.56 -1.71 4.52
C VAL A 7 -4.14 -3.10 4.71
N CYS A 8 -3.46 -4.13 4.21
CA CYS A 8 -3.86 -5.51 4.44
C CYS A 8 -2.67 -6.48 4.47
N TRP A 9 -2.90 -7.65 5.04
CA TRP A 9 -2.04 -8.82 4.81
C TRP A 9 -2.69 -9.73 3.78
N PHE A 10 -1.94 -10.13 2.76
CA PHE A 10 -2.44 -11.04 1.73
C PHE A 10 -1.45 -12.16 1.44
N GLN A 11 -1.97 -13.27 0.94
CA GLN A 11 -1.22 -14.40 0.43
C GLN A 11 -1.95 -14.92 -0.80
N SER A 12 -1.26 -15.08 -1.92
CA SER A 12 -1.81 -15.69 -3.12
C SER A 12 -1.11 -17.02 -3.43
N ARG A 13 -1.84 -17.94 -4.03
CA ARG A 13 -1.32 -19.17 -4.63
C ARG A 13 -1.96 -19.33 -6.01
N ASN A 14 -1.13 -19.63 -7.00
CA ASN A 14 -1.51 -19.86 -8.40
C ASN A 14 -2.01 -18.60 -9.14
N PHE A 15 -2.05 -17.44 -8.48
CA PHE A 15 -2.51 -16.20 -9.11
C PHE A 15 -1.48 -15.62 -10.10
N PHE A 16 -0.18 -15.74 -9.80
CA PHE A 16 0.92 -15.16 -10.60
C PHE A 16 1.65 -16.18 -11.49
N THR A 17 1.08 -17.36 -11.71
CA THR A 17 1.67 -18.36 -12.60
C THR A 17 1.23 -18.09 -14.02
N THR A 18 1.90 -17.15 -14.70
CA THR A 18 1.87 -17.12 -16.17
C THR A 18 2.58 -18.37 -16.66
N GLN A 19 1.93 -19.14 -17.52
CA GLN A 19 2.56 -20.25 -18.25
C GLN A 19 3.85 -19.75 -18.90
N GLY A 20 4.92 -20.53 -18.76
CA GLY A 20 6.13 -20.31 -19.53
C GLY A 20 5.79 -20.30 -21.02
N LYS A 21 5.86 -19.12 -21.62
CA LYS A 21 6.15 -18.97 -23.05
C LYS A 21 7.44 -18.19 -23.14
N GLU A 22 8.34 -18.77 -23.91
CA GLU A 22 9.74 -18.45 -24.05
C GLU A 22 9.98 -16.96 -24.29
N THR A 23 11.04 -16.48 -23.67
CA THR A 23 11.65 -15.18 -23.89
C THR A 23 12.07 -15.06 -25.35
N GLU A 24 11.31 -14.32 -26.15
CA GLU A 24 11.87 -13.62 -27.30
C GLU A 24 12.22 -12.20 -26.87
N VAL A 25 13.51 -11.90 -27.00
CA VAL A 25 14.17 -10.64 -26.68
C VAL A 25 13.54 -9.53 -27.51
N TYR A 26 12.99 -8.51 -26.86
CA TYR A 26 12.79 -7.21 -27.48
C TYR A 26 13.63 -6.17 -26.77
N GLU A 27 14.53 -5.58 -27.56
CA GLU A 27 15.50 -4.57 -27.18
C GLU A 27 14.86 -3.27 -26.64
N ALA A 28 15.73 -2.50 -25.99
CA ALA A 28 15.48 -1.28 -25.26
C ALA A 28 14.76 -0.16 -26.03
N GLY A 29 13.90 0.56 -25.29
CA GLY A 29 13.59 1.97 -25.57
C GLY A 29 12.14 2.23 -25.97
N GLY A 30 11.34 2.74 -25.03
CA GLY A 30 10.05 3.34 -25.37
C GLY A 30 9.14 3.55 -24.16
N LEU A 31 8.88 4.82 -23.82
CA LEU A 31 7.79 5.22 -22.94
C LEU A 31 6.46 4.87 -23.65
N SER A 32 5.83 3.73 -23.33
CA SER A 32 4.60 3.32 -24.00
C SER A 32 3.39 4.01 -23.37
N LYS A 33 2.98 5.13 -23.97
CA LYS A 33 1.61 5.66 -23.87
C LYS A 33 0.71 4.71 -24.68
N THR A 34 0.01 3.81 -24.02
CA THR A 34 -0.99 2.97 -24.70
C THR A 34 -2.32 3.70 -24.71
N GLU A 35 -2.72 4.19 -25.89
CA GLU A 35 -4.09 4.63 -26.15
C GLU A 35 -5.03 3.44 -26.05
N ILE A 36 -5.95 3.49 -25.08
CA ILE A 36 -7.00 2.49 -24.93
C ILE A 36 -8.06 2.77 -25.98
N LEU A 37 -8.10 1.95 -27.03
CA LEU A 37 -9.23 1.86 -27.93
C LEU A 37 -10.45 1.42 -27.12
N SER A 38 -11.46 2.29 -27.13
CA SER A 38 -12.79 2.05 -26.61
C SER A 38 -13.39 0.81 -27.28
N GLY A 39 -13.71 -0.22 -26.49
CA GLY A 39 -14.62 -1.28 -26.92
C GLY A 39 -14.05 -2.70 -26.93
N GLN A 40 -13.40 -3.12 -25.85
CA GLN A 40 -13.36 -4.53 -25.41
C GLN A 40 -12.65 -4.55 -24.05
N GLN A 41 -13.40 -4.64 -22.95
CA GLN A 41 -12.79 -5.01 -21.67
C GLN A 41 -12.29 -6.44 -21.85
N SER A 42 -10.99 -6.60 -22.12
CA SER A 42 -10.31 -7.89 -22.04
C SER A 42 -10.76 -8.57 -20.75
N GLU A 43 -11.41 -9.72 -20.89
CA GLU A 43 -11.99 -10.48 -19.78
C GLU A 43 -10.89 -11.19 -18.97
N GLN A 44 -9.87 -10.46 -18.52
CA GLN A 44 -8.85 -11.01 -17.63
C GLN A 44 -9.44 -11.27 -16.23
N ASN A 45 -9.09 -12.40 -15.63
CA ASN A 45 -9.45 -12.63 -14.23
C ASN A 45 -8.67 -11.65 -13.37
N VAL A 46 -9.39 -10.97 -12.48
CA VAL A 46 -8.79 -10.03 -11.53
C VAL A 46 -9.10 -10.47 -10.12
N PHE A 47 -8.10 -10.43 -9.26
CA PHE A 47 -8.28 -10.60 -7.83
C PHE A 47 -8.43 -9.22 -7.20
N ARG A 48 -9.67 -8.86 -6.86
CA ARG A 48 -9.97 -7.60 -6.16
C ARG A 48 -9.72 -7.77 -4.66
N ILE A 49 -8.91 -6.88 -4.10
CA ILE A 49 -8.57 -6.86 -2.67
C ILE A 49 -9.60 -6.03 -1.92
N PHE A 50 -9.88 -4.82 -2.40
CA PHE A 50 -10.96 -4.01 -1.89
C PHE A 50 -11.57 -3.14 -2.99
N SER A 51 -12.83 -2.75 -2.79
CA SER A 51 -13.50 -1.71 -3.56
C SER A 51 -14.40 -0.86 -2.68
N ILE A 52 -14.53 0.41 -3.05
CA ILE A 52 -15.39 1.40 -2.38
C ILE A 52 -16.36 1.93 -3.42
N GLY A 53 -17.66 1.72 -3.20
CA GLY A 53 -18.72 2.14 -4.10
C GLY A 53 -19.94 2.69 -3.36
N ALA A 54 -20.96 3.07 -4.11
CA ALA A 54 -22.28 3.34 -3.55
C ALA A 54 -22.92 2.03 -3.06
N THR A 55 -23.85 2.11 -2.12
CA THR A 55 -24.59 0.95 -1.58
C THR A 55 -25.46 0.23 -2.61
N SER A 56 -25.70 0.83 -3.79
CA SER A 56 -26.48 0.20 -4.87
C SER A 56 -25.72 -0.92 -5.60
N ASN A 57 -24.47 -1.24 -5.23
CA ASN A 57 -23.59 -2.22 -5.91
C ASN A 57 -23.33 -1.93 -7.41
N GLU A 58 -23.75 -0.77 -7.90
CA GLU A 58 -23.54 -0.35 -9.28
C GLU A 58 -22.17 0.30 -9.43
N ARG A 59 -21.52 0.05 -10.56
CA ARG A 59 -20.36 0.83 -10.98
C ARG A 59 -20.78 2.29 -11.20
N PRO A 60 -19.86 3.27 -11.04
CA PRO A 60 -18.42 3.11 -10.82
C PRO A 60 -18.03 3.00 -9.34
N PHE A 61 -16.89 2.35 -9.08
CA PHE A 61 -16.21 2.43 -7.79
C PHE A 61 -15.43 3.75 -7.67
N TYR A 62 -15.39 4.31 -6.46
CA TYR A 62 -14.59 5.50 -6.13
C TYR A 62 -13.12 5.16 -5.91
N ALA A 63 -12.86 3.95 -5.42
CA ALA A 63 -11.53 3.39 -5.29
C ALA A 63 -11.63 1.87 -5.37
N GLU A 64 -10.73 1.24 -6.11
CA GLU A 64 -10.58 -0.21 -6.14
C GLU A 64 -9.13 -0.60 -6.31
N LEU A 65 -8.74 -1.67 -5.61
CA LEU A 65 -7.40 -2.24 -5.68
C LEU A 65 -7.50 -3.70 -6.06
N TYR A 66 -6.79 -4.09 -7.11
CA TYR A 66 -6.85 -5.45 -7.62
C TYR A 66 -5.55 -5.88 -8.29
N PHE A 67 -5.29 -7.19 -8.28
CA PHE A 67 -4.25 -7.82 -9.08
C PHE A 67 -4.83 -8.36 -10.38
N GLN A 68 -4.08 -8.18 -11.47
CA GLN A 68 -4.26 -8.86 -12.74
C GLN A 68 -3.46 -10.17 -12.76
N GLU A 69 -3.85 -11.15 -13.60
CA GLU A 69 -3.18 -12.48 -13.69
C GLU A 69 -1.67 -12.40 -13.97
N ASP A 70 -1.21 -11.35 -14.64
CA ASP A 70 0.21 -11.08 -14.92
C ASP A 70 0.98 -10.52 -13.71
N GLY A 71 0.33 -10.40 -12.55
CA GLY A 71 0.92 -9.87 -11.33
C GLY A 71 0.95 -8.36 -11.23
N ILE A 72 0.32 -7.64 -12.16
CA ILE A 72 0.19 -6.20 -12.10
C ILE A 72 -0.83 -5.82 -11.03
N LEU A 73 -0.39 -5.03 -10.04
CA LEU A 73 -1.29 -4.41 -9.07
C LEU A 73 -1.85 -3.12 -9.68
N THR A 74 -3.15 -2.93 -9.65
CA THR A 74 -3.80 -1.73 -10.17
C THR A 74 -4.66 -1.07 -9.11
N LEU A 75 -4.44 0.23 -8.91
CA LEU A 75 -5.32 1.11 -8.15
C LEU A 75 -6.14 1.94 -9.14
N ALA A 76 -7.46 1.78 -9.15
CA ALA A 76 -8.36 2.57 -9.98
C ALA A 76 -9.27 3.45 -9.14
N THR A 77 -9.56 4.65 -9.64
CA THR A 77 -10.45 5.64 -9.00
C THR A 77 -11.69 5.94 -9.84
N SER A 78 -11.71 5.41 -11.08
CA SER A 78 -12.86 5.32 -11.97
C SER A 78 -12.57 4.29 -13.07
N ASN A 79 -13.53 4.07 -13.96
CA ASN A 79 -13.33 3.20 -15.14
C ASN A 79 -12.28 3.73 -16.14
N SER A 80 -11.93 5.02 -16.07
CA SER A 80 -11.01 5.68 -17.01
C SER A 80 -9.73 6.19 -16.35
N ASN A 81 -9.60 6.03 -15.03
CA ASN A 81 -8.47 6.54 -14.26
C ASN A 81 -7.94 5.46 -13.34
N SER A 82 -6.77 4.95 -13.68
CA SER A 82 -6.09 3.90 -12.94
C SER A 82 -4.59 4.07 -13.01
N LEU A 83 -3.90 3.50 -12.03
CA LEU A 83 -2.46 3.45 -11.94
C LEU A 83 -2.06 2.00 -11.67
N SER A 84 -1.24 1.47 -12.55
CA SER A 84 -0.77 0.08 -12.53
C SER A 84 0.69 0.02 -12.13
N PHE A 85 1.04 -1.00 -11.35
CA PHE A 85 2.33 -1.22 -10.76
C PHE A 85 2.79 -2.63 -11.12
N SER A 86 3.80 -2.73 -11.97
CA SER A 86 4.46 -3.99 -12.33
C SER A 86 5.69 -4.22 -11.45
N GLY A 87 6.13 -5.48 -11.33
CA GLY A 87 7.35 -5.81 -10.59
C GLY A 87 7.19 -5.81 -9.06
N LEU A 88 5.98 -6.00 -8.55
CA LEU A 88 5.79 -6.31 -7.13
C LEU A 88 6.46 -7.66 -6.81
N GLU A 89 7.59 -7.63 -6.10
CA GLU A 89 8.31 -8.81 -5.60
C GLU A 89 7.44 -9.57 -4.58
N THR A 90 6.48 -10.36 -5.08
CA THR A 90 5.58 -11.17 -4.25
C THR A 90 5.86 -12.64 -4.50
N GLU A 91 6.19 -13.35 -3.43
CA GLU A 91 6.49 -14.77 -3.47
C GLU A 91 5.20 -15.58 -3.33
N LYS A 92 5.00 -16.53 -4.24
CA LYS A 92 3.84 -17.43 -4.21
C LYS A 92 3.77 -18.17 -2.87
N GLY A 93 2.63 -18.10 -2.21
CA GLY A 93 2.39 -18.79 -0.94
C GLY A 93 3.04 -18.12 0.28
N LYS A 94 3.67 -16.95 0.15
CA LYS A 94 4.13 -16.15 1.29
C LYS A 94 3.09 -15.09 1.65
N TRP A 95 3.11 -14.66 2.91
CA TRP A 95 2.31 -13.54 3.37
C TRP A 95 3.07 -12.25 3.10
N HIS A 96 2.40 -11.29 2.46
CA HIS A 96 2.91 -9.96 2.21
C HIS A 96 2.03 -8.92 2.86
N HIS A 97 2.64 -7.87 3.40
CA HIS A 97 1.97 -6.69 3.88
C HIS A 97 1.84 -5.69 2.74
N LEU A 98 0.62 -5.35 2.35
CA LEU A 98 0.35 -4.39 1.29
C LEU A 98 -0.29 -3.15 1.89
N ALA A 99 0.26 -1.98 1.58
CA ALA A 99 -0.40 -0.72 1.87
C ALA A 99 -0.47 0.16 0.62
N VAL A 100 -1.61 0.80 0.43
CA VAL A 100 -1.83 1.81 -0.59
C VAL A 100 -2.22 3.10 0.11
N VAL A 101 -1.49 4.17 -0.16
CA VAL A 101 -1.74 5.50 0.39
C VAL A 101 -2.02 6.44 -0.78
N HIS A 102 -3.16 7.10 -0.77
CA HIS A 102 -3.56 8.02 -1.85
C HIS A 102 -3.90 9.39 -1.28
N SER A 103 -3.10 10.40 -1.65
CA SER A 103 -3.27 11.77 -1.17
C SER A 103 -4.36 12.50 -1.95
N LYS A 104 -5.20 13.26 -1.25
CA LYS A 104 -6.11 14.21 -1.89
C LYS A 104 -5.29 15.35 -2.51
N PRO A 105 -5.65 15.87 -3.70
CA PRO A 105 -4.99 17.05 -4.24
C PRO A 105 -5.17 18.22 -3.29
N ASN A 106 -4.08 18.97 -3.06
CA ASN A 106 -4.09 20.14 -2.21
C ASN A 106 -3.96 21.40 -3.09
N ALA A 107 -4.84 22.37 -2.85
CA ALA A 107 -4.90 23.63 -3.57
C ALA A 107 -4.45 24.83 -2.72
N LEU A 108 -3.97 24.62 -1.48
CA LEU A 108 -3.51 25.73 -0.65
C LEU A 108 -2.18 26.32 -1.18
N ALA A 109 -2.15 27.66 -1.24
CA ALA A 109 -0.99 28.51 -1.55
C ALA A 109 -0.47 28.51 -3.01
N GLY A 110 -1.35 28.38 -4.01
CA GLY A 110 -1.00 28.68 -5.42
C GLY A 110 -0.14 27.63 -6.13
N LEU A 111 0.27 26.56 -5.44
CA LEU A 111 0.84 25.36 -6.05
C LEU A 111 -0.22 24.26 -6.09
N PHE A 112 -0.73 23.95 -7.28
CA PHE A 112 -1.58 22.79 -7.47
C PHE A 112 -0.76 21.52 -7.27
N GLN A 113 -0.90 20.89 -6.11
CA GLN A 113 -0.31 19.58 -5.86
C GLN A 113 -1.24 18.51 -6.43
N ALA A 114 -0.75 17.81 -7.44
CA ALA A 114 -1.44 16.66 -8.00
C ALA A 114 -1.64 15.58 -6.93
N SER A 115 -2.70 14.80 -7.12
CA SER A 115 -2.99 13.61 -6.34
C SER A 115 -1.96 12.52 -6.63
N VAL A 116 -1.42 11.90 -5.59
CA VAL A 116 -0.34 10.90 -5.70
C VAL A 116 -0.69 9.66 -4.88
N ALA A 117 -0.53 8.50 -5.50
CA ALA A 117 -0.66 7.20 -4.86
C ALA A 117 0.73 6.61 -4.61
N TYR A 118 0.87 5.96 -3.45
CA TYR A 118 2.06 5.27 -2.98
C TYR A 118 1.69 3.82 -2.67
N VAL A 119 2.52 2.89 -3.09
CA VAL A 119 2.36 1.46 -2.81
C VAL A 119 3.53 0.98 -1.99
N TYR A 120 3.23 0.38 -0.85
CA TYR A 120 4.19 -0.24 0.04
C TYR A 120 3.99 -1.75 0.06
N VAL A 121 5.10 -2.49 0.02
CA VAL A 121 5.13 -3.94 0.20
C VAL A 121 6.12 -4.27 1.29
N ASP A 122 5.67 -5.06 2.27
CA ASP A 122 6.48 -5.50 3.42
C ASP A 122 7.14 -4.32 4.17
N GLY A 123 6.36 -3.24 4.32
CA GLY A 123 6.78 -2.02 5.00
C GLY A 123 7.62 -1.06 4.16
N LYS A 124 8.05 -1.45 2.94
CA LYS A 124 8.89 -0.62 2.06
C LYS A 124 8.08 0.06 0.97
N LEU A 125 8.37 1.32 0.69
CA LEU A 125 7.84 2.00 -0.49
C LEU A 125 8.38 1.32 -1.75
N ARG A 126 7.49 0.85 -2.62
CA ARG A 126 7.85 0.20 -3.89
C ARG A 126 7.53 1.06 -5.11
N HIS A 127 6.39 1.75 -5.08
CA HIS A 127 5.97 2.59 -6.20
C HIS A 127 5.31 3.88 -5.75
N THR A 128 5.47 4.90 -6.58
CA THR A 128 4.81 6.20 -6.47
C THR A 128 4.30 6.59 -7.85
N GLY A 129 3.08 7.11 -7.94
CA GLY A 129 2.56 7.61 -9.21
C GLY A 129 1.42 8.59 -9.04
N LYS A 130 1.23 9.45 -10.04
CA LYS A 130 0.10 10.39 -10.08
C LYS A 130 -1.15 9.63 -10.47
N LEU A 131 -2.20 9.76 -9.68
CA LEU A 131 -3.52 9.18 -9.93
C LEU A 131 -4.57 10.19 -9.53
N GLY A 132 -5.58 10.42 -10.38
CA GLY A 132 -6.64 11.37 -10.04
C GLY A 132 -7.46 10.90 -8.84
N TYR A 133 -7.73 11.81 -7.91
CA TYR A 133 -8.55 11.51 -6.74
C TYR A 133 -10.04 11.53 -7.10
N SER A 134 -10.77 10.49 -6.70
CA SER A 134 -12.23 10.43 -6.84
C SER A 134 -12.88 10.80 -5.51
N PRO A 135 -13.57 11.96 -5.41
CA PRO A 135 -14.22 12.35 -4.18
C PRO A 135 -15.47 11.49 -3.94
N SER A 136 -15.65 11.02 -2.71
CA SER A 136 -16.91 10.41 -2.29
C SER A 136 -18.04 11.44 -2.30
N PRO A 137 -19.24 11.10 -2.79
CA PRO A 137 -20.39 12.00 -2.76
C PRO A 137 -20.80 12.34 -1.32
N VAL A 138 -21.03 13.63 -1.08
CA VAL A 138 -21.43 14.13 0.24
C VAL A 138 -22.83 13.60 0.59
N GLY A 139 -23.00 13.13 1.83
CA GLY A 139 -24.30 12.70 2.37
C GLY A 139 -24.81 11.36 1.83
N LYS A 140 -24.05 10.65 0.98
CA LYS A 140 -24.39 9.29 0.54
C LYS A 140 -23.64 8.25 1.34
N SER A 141 -24.32 7.15 1.64
CA SER A 141 -23.68 5.98 2.26
C SER A 141 -22.73 5.31 1.27
N LEU A 142 -21.55 4.95 1.75
CA LEU A 142 -20.55 4.19 1.00
C LEU A 142 -20.56 2.73 1.47
N GLN A 143 -20.25 1.83 0.56
CA GLN A 143 -20.00 0.43 0.85
C GLN A 143 -18.55 0.11 0.55
N VAL A 144 -17.87 -0.50 1.52
CA VAL A 144 -16.57 -1.12 1.31
C VAL A 144 -16.78 -2.62 1.13
N THR A 145 -16.27 -3.17 0.05
CA THR A 145 -16.19 -4.63 -0.15
C THR A 145 -14.75 -5.07 0.00
N ILE A 146 -14.52 -6.09 0.82
CA ILE A 146 -13.23 -6.79 0.91
C ILE A 146 -13.33 -8.06 0.08
N GLY A 147 -12.37 -8.24 -0.82
CA GLY A 147 -12.42 -9.27 -1.84
C GLY A 147 -13.16 -8.85 -3.10
N THR A 148 -13.58 -9.85 -3.88
CA THR A 148 -14.28 -9.65 -5.15
C THR A 148 -15.79 -9.63 -4.93
N PRO A 149 -16.50 -8.54 -5.27
CA PRO A 149 -17.96 -8.50 -5.20
C PRO A 149 -18.59 -9.61 -6.04
N VAL A 150 -19.72 -10.15 -5.59
CA VAL A 150 -20.44 -11.23 -6.31
C VAL A 150 -20.78 -10.86 -7.75
N THR A 151 -21.05 -9.59 -8.03
CA THR A 151 -21.34 -9.06 -9.38
C THR A 151 -20.14 -9.08 -10.31
N CYS A 152 -18.93 -9.21 -9.77
CA CYS A 152 -17.66 -9.25 -10.50
C CYS A 152 -16.96 -10.61 -10.37
N ALA A 153 -17.54 -11.56 -9.63
CA ALA A 153 -16.89 -12.83 -9.31
C ALA A 153 -16.87 -13.74 -10.54
N ARG A 154 -15.71 -14.36 -10.78
CA ARG A 154 -15.52 -15.41 -11.79
C ARG A 154 -14.85 -16.60 -11.15
N VAL A 155 -15.16 -17.79 -11.64
CA VAL A 155 -14.53 -19.03 -11.17
C VAL A 155 -13.13 -19.12 -11.77
N SER A 156 -12.13 -19.33 -10.93
CA SER A 156 -10.74 -19.59 -11.35
C SER A 156 -10.08 -20.56 -10.36
N ASP A 157 -9.01 -21.23 -10.77
CA ASP A 157 -8.21 -22.11 -9.91
C ASP A 157 -7.26 -21.36 -8.95
N SER A 158 -7.27 -20.03 -9.05
CA SER A 158 -6.45 -19.16 -8.22
C SER A 158 -7.03 -19.03 -6.83
N THR A 159 -6.17 -19.20 -5.83
CA THR A 159 -6.57 -19.07 -4.42
C THR A 159 -5.83 -17.92 -3.78
N TRP A 160 -6.55 -17.17 -2.96
CA TRP A 160 -6.00 -16.05 -2.23
C TRP A 160 -6.54 -16.07 -0.81
N LYS A 161 -5.78 -15.47 0.09
CA LYS A 161 -6.14 -15.27 1.48
C LYS A 161 -5.85 -13.83 1.83
N ILE A 162 -6.77 -13.25 2.58
CA ILE A 162 -6.60 -11.94 3.17
C ILE A 162 -6.73 -12.09 4.69
N ARG A 163 -6.05 -11.21 5.42
CA ARG A 163 -6.13 -11.04 6.88
C ARG A 163 -6.27 -9.57 7.18
N SER A 164 -6.27 -9.20 8.46
CA SER A 164 -6.16 -7.84 9.02
C SER A 164 -6.13 -6.73 7.96
N CYS A 165 -7.30 -6.21 7.61
CA CYS A 165 -7.50 -5.10 6.68
C CYS A 165 -7.89 -3.84 7.46
N TYR A 166 -7.33 -2.70 7.06
CA TYR A 166 -7.56 -1.42 7.70
C TYR A 166 -7.75 -0.35 6.63
N LEU A 167 -8.75 0.52 6.81
CA LEU A 167 -8.92 1.71 5.99
C LEU A 167 -8.92 2.94 6.88
N PHE A 168 -8.05 3.88 6.56
CA PHE A 168 -7.95 5.18 7.23
C PHE A 168 -8.39 6.27 6.27
N GLU A 169 -9.14 7.26 6.78
CA GLU A 169 -9.48 8.49 6.06
C GLU A 169 -8.37 9.54 6.22
N GLU A 170 -7.13 9.09 6.16
CA GLU A 170 -5.93 9.91 6.22
C GLU A 170 -4.81 9.26 5.42
N VAL A 171 -3.88 10.09 4.97
CA VAL A 171 -2.58 9.65 4.45
C VAL A 171 -1.70 9.23 5.62
N LEU A 172 -1.37 7.93 5.69
CA LEU A 172 -0.41 7.39 6.64
C LEU A 172 1.02 7.69 6.19
N THR A 173 1.92 7.93 7.14
CA THR A 173 3.35 8.12 6.89
C THR A 173 4.04 6.77 6.64
N SER A 174 5.21 6.78 6.01
CA SER A 174 6.05 5.58 5.88
C SER A 174 6.30 4.93 7.24
N GLY A 175 6.53 5.73 8.29
CA GLY A 175 6.70 5.26 9.66
C GLY A 175 5.47 4.54 10.23
N CYS A 176 4.26 5.05 9.96
CA CYS A 176 3.02 4.35 10.34
C CYS A 176 2.91 3.00 9.62
N ILE A 177 3.17 2.96 8.30
CA ILE A 177 3.13 1.73 7.51
C ILE A 177 4.18 0.71 8.00
N GLY A 178 5.39 1.17 8.30
CA GLY A 178 6.44 0.34 8.88
C GLY A 178 6.07 -0.21 10.25
N CYS A 179 5.49 0.61 11.12
CA CYS A 179 4.99 0.18 12.44
C CYS A 179 3.90 -0.91 12.30
N MET A 180 2.93 -0.74 11.39
CA MET A 180 1.91 -1.74 11.10
C MET A 180 2.50 -3.06 10.57
N TYR A 181 3.53 -2.99 9.73
CA TYR A 181 4.26 -4.16 9.26
C TYR A 181 4.98 -4.90 10.41
N ILE A 182 5.65 -4.16 11.29
CA ILE A 182 6.40 -4.69 12.44
C ILE A 182 5.49 -5.40 13.44
N LEU A 183 4.29 -4.86 13.71
CA LEU A 183 3.27 -5.54 14.52
C LEU A 183 2.87 -6.90 13.94
N GLY A 184 3.05 -7.07 12.63
CA GLY A 184 2.89 -8.34 11.95
C GLY A 184 1.45 -8.75 11.70
N ARG A 185 1.30 -9.80 10.89
CA ARG A 185 0.00 -10.40 10.50
C ARG A 185 -0.87 -10.92 11.64
N GLY A 186 -0.32 -11.01 12.85
CA GLY A 186 -1.01 -11.54 14.03
C GLY A 186 -1.66 -10.45 14.86
N TYR A 187 -1.41 -9.18 14.54
CA TYR A 187 -2.02 -8.06 15.23
C TYR A 187 -3.49 -7.90 14.83
N LYS A 188 -4.34 -7.77 15.85
CA LYS A 188 -5.82 -7.73 15.74
C LYS A 188 -6.43 -6.47 16.34
N GLY A 189 -5.60 -5.55 16.84
CA GLY A 189 -6.06 -4.31 17.46
C GLY A 189 -6.45 -3.25 16.42
N ILE A 190 -6.95 -2.14 16.93
CA ILE A 190 -7.35 -0.95 16.15
C ILE A 190 -6.34 0.21 16.27
N PHE A 191 -5.17 -0.08 16.85
CA PHE A 191 -4.04 0.84 17.02
C PHE A 191 -4.25 1.96 18.04
N GLN A 192 -5.28 1.87 18.88
CA GLN A 192 -5.56 2.84 19.95
C GLN A 192 -4.96 2.43 21.30
N ASP A 193 -4.28 1.28 21.38
CA ASP A 193 -3.64 0.81 22.60
C ASP A 193 -2.45 1.68 23.02
N ALA A 194 -2.46 2.13 24.27
CA ALA A 194 -1.39 2.95 24.85
C ALA A 194 0.00 2.28 24.86
N CYS A 195 0.05 0.96 24.68
CA CYS A 195 1.29 0.19 24.66
C CYS A 195 1.31 -0.76 23.47
N LEU A 196 1.09 -0.25 22.26
CA LEU A 196 1.10 -1.01 21.01
C LEU A 196 2.33 -1.94 20.87
N LEU A 197 3.48 -1.51 21.41
CA LEU A 197 4.74 -2.23 21.34
C LEU A 197 4.72 -3.62 22.00
N ARG A 198 3.80 -3.86 22.95
CA ARG A 198 3.66 -5.17 23.59
C ARG A 198 3.22 -6.26 22.61
N PHE A 199 2.65 -5.87 21.47
CA PHE A 199 2.15 -6.78 20.46
C PHE A 199 3.18 -7.07 19.35
N VAL A 200 4.38 -6.48 19.42
CA VAL A 200 5.46 -6.77 18.47
C VAL A 200 5.90 -8.22 18.66
N PRO A 201 5.77 -9.08 17.63
CA PRO A 201 6.16 -10.48 17.74
C PRO A 201 7.68 -10.61 17.75
N ASN A 202 8.23 -11.60 18.47
CA ASN A 202 9.68 -11.87 18.50
C ASN A 202 10.28 -12.07 17.08
N GLN A 203 9.48 -12.56 16.13
CA GLN A 203 9.88 -12.73 14.72
C GLN A 203 10.14 -11.39 14.01
N ALA A 204 9.46 -10.32 14.43
CA ALA A 204 9.70 -9.00 13.90
C ALA A 204 11.06 -8.45 14.36
N CYS A 205 11.66 -8.97 15.43
CA CYS A 205 12.94 -8.49 15.96
C CYS A 205 14.18 -8.86 15.12
N GLY A 206 14.00 -9.48 13.94
CA GLY A 206 15.06 -9.86 13.01
C GLY A 206 15.35 -8.85 11.89
N GLY A 207 16.36 -9.15 11.05
CA GLY A 207 16.97 -8.19 10.12
C GLY A 207 16.04 -7.52 9.09
N GLY A 208 14.97 -8.18 8.65
CA GLY A 208 14.03 -7.61 7.68
C GLY A 208 13.30 -6.37 8.19
N SER A 209 12.87 -6.37 9.46
CA SER A 209 12.22 -5.23 10.09
C SER A 209 13.20 -4.16 10.54
N MET A 210 14.42 -4.56 10.94
CA MET A 210 15.49 -3.61 11.27
C MET A 210 15.84 -2.74 10.06
N ALA A 211 15.95 -3.36 8.88
CA ALA A 211 16.17 -2.61 7.65
C ALA A 211 15.03 -1.61 7.34
N ILE A 212 13.79 -1.87 7.79
CA ILE A 212 12.69 -0.89 7.67
C ILE A 212 12.93 0.30 8.59
N LEU A 213 13.28 0.03 9.85
CA LEU A 213 13.57 1.09 10.82
C LEU A 213 14.72 1.99 10.36
N ASP A 214 15.80 1.40 9.85
CA ASP A 214 16.95 2.15 9.32
C ASP A 214 16.57 3.02 8.10
N LEU A 215 15.72 2.50 7.21
CA LEU A 215 15.21 3.27 6.07
C LEU A 215 14.35 4.47 6.53
N LEU A 216 13.53 4.28 7.57
CA LEU A 216 12.72 5.35 8.14
C LEU A 216 13.59 6.46 8.75
N ASP A 217 14.74 6.12 9.33
CA ASP A 217 15.69 7.11 9.85
C ASP A 217 16.29 7.99 8.75
N THR A 218 16.60 7.40 7.60
CA THR A 218 17.13 8.11 6.45
C THR A 218 16.09 9.10 5.88
N ASP A 219 14.81 8.70 5.84
CA ASP A 219 13.70 9.57 5.41
C ASP A 219 13.40 10.71 6.41
N MET A 220 13.59 10.47 7.71
CA MET A 220 13.40 11.50 8.74
C MET A 220 14.55 12.52 8.75
N SER A 221 15.79 12.06 8.55
CA SER A 221 16.96 12.94 8.49
C SER A 221 16.97 13.84 7.24
N SER A 222 16.50 13.34 6.10
CA SER A 222 16.36 14.14 4.86
C SER A 222 15.25 15.19 4.93
N ASN A 223 14.20 14.99 5.74
CA ASN A 223 13.19 16.02 5.99
C ASN A 223 13.69 17.15 6.92
N ILE A 224 14.73 16.89 7.73
CA ILE A 224 15.38 17.90 8.56
C ILE A 224 16.44 18.68 7.76
N GLN A 225 17.08 18.04 6.78
CA GLN A 225 18.14 18.65 5.95
C GLN A 225 17.65 19.62 4.86
N LYS A 226 16.38 20.03 4.85
CA LYS A 226 15.94 21.22 4.08
C LYS A 226 16.07 22.54 4.86
N LEU A 227 16.74 22.50 6.01
CA LEU A 227 17.18 23.68 6.76
C LEU A 227 18.64 23.44 7.17
N ASP A 228 19.53 24.28 6.64
CA ASP A 228 21.00 24.32 6.80
C ASP A 228 21.83 23.22 6.10
N GLU A 229 22.17 23.49 4.84
CA GLU A 229 23.43 23.03 4.25
C GLU A 229 24.60 23.82 4.86
N SER A 230 25.36 23.22 5.77
CA SER A 230 26.82 23.39 5.79
C SER A 230 27.53 22.20 6.41
N ASN A 231 28.28 21.49 5.57
CA ASN A 231 29.52 20.77 5.84
C ASN A 231 29.66 20.01 7.18
N ARG A 232 29.61 18.68 7.11
CA ARG A 232 30.82 17.82 7.18
C ARG A 232 30.47 16.35 6.95
N GLN A 233 31.16 15.80 5.96
CA GLN A 233 31.19 14.39 5.59
C GLN A 233 31.80 13.55 6.73
N GLY A 234 31.04 12.58 7.23
CA GLY A 234 31.47 11.63 8.24
C GLY A 234 31.06 10.23 7.83
N ASP A 235 32.02 9.51 7.25
CA ASP A 235 31.96 8.12 6.83
C ASP A 235 31.77 7.23 8.09
N SER A 236 30.57 6.68 8.31
CA SER A 236 30.33 5.74 9.42
C SER A 236 30.45 4.31 8.93
N LYS A 237 31.64 3.74 9.17
CA LYS A 237 31.91 2.31 9.11
C LYS A 237 30.88 1.54 9.95
N ALA A 238 30.34 0.48 9.37
CA ALA A 238 29.54 -0.52 10.06
C ALA A 238 30.40 -1.23 11.11
N ASP A 239 30.34 -0.74 12.35
CA ASP A 239 30.90 -1.43 13.49
C ASP A 239 29.85 -2.41 14.03
N GLY A 240 30.30 -3.63 14.36
CA GLY A 240 29.47 -4.80 14.70
C GLY A 240 28.71 -4.72 16.02
N SER A 241 28.07 -3.60 16.30
CA SER A 241 27.09 -3.43 17.37
C SER A 241 25.74 -3.92 16.85
N GLY A 242 25.19 -4.98 17.46
CA GLY A 242 23.84 -5.44 17.14
C GLY A 242 22.88 -4.26 17.22
N VAL A 243 22.19 -3.96 16.12
CA VAL A 243 21.26 -2.82 16.05
C VAL A 243 20.17 -3.07 17.10
N VAL A 244 20.15 -2.22 18.13
CA VAL A 244 19.18 -2.28 19.22
C VAL A 244 17.88 -1.65 18.73
N TRP A 245 16.76 -2.31 19.00
CA TRP A 245 15.43 -1.75 18.74
C TRP A 245 15.27 -0.44 19.53
N ASP A 246 15.11 0.67 18.81
CA ASP A 246 14.77 1.95 19.43
C ASP A 246 13.26 1.93 19.80
N LEU A 247 12.99 1.48 21.02
CA LEU A 247 11.63 1.41 21.58
C LEU A 247 10.98 2.79 21.70
N GLU A 248 11.75 3.85 21.89
CA GLU A 248 11.24 5.21 21.95
C GLU A 248 10.71 5.65 20.58
N ARG A 249 11.46 5.37 19.51
CA ARG A 249 11.01 5.63 18.13
C ARG A 249 9.77 4.85 17.77
N LEU A 250 9.74 3.55 18.07
CA LEU A 250 8.56 2.73 17.79
C LEU A 250 7.36 3.22 18.61
N GLY A 251 7.60 3.70 19.84
CA GLY A 251 6.62 4.38 20.68
C GLY A 251 6.05 5.64 20.00
N ASN A 252 6.90 6.50 19.48
CA ASN A 252 6.49 7.70 18.75
C ASN A 252 5.68 7.37 17.49
N LEU A 253 6.09 6.35 16.73
CA LEU A 253 5.34 5.87 15.57
C LEU A 253 3.97 5.30 15.97
N SER A 254 3.92 4.54 17.07
CA SER A 254 2.66 4.02 17.61
C SER A 254 1.70 5.14 18.01
N PHE A 255 2.22 6.20 18.63
CA PHE A 255 1.43 7.37 19.00
C PHE A 255 0.88 8.10 17.78
N GLN A 256 1.67 8.26 16.72
CA GLN A 256 1.21 8.85 15.45
C GLN A 256 0.08 8.04 14.82
N LEU A 257 0.13 6.70 14.93
CA LEU A 257 -0.87 5.80 14.38
C LEU A 257 -2.18 5.81 15.20
N ALA A 258 -2.09 5.88 16.53
CA ALA A 258 -3.25 5.91 17.42
C ALA A 258 -4.18 7.10 17.19
N GLY A 259 -3.61 8.24 16.76
CA GLY A 259 -4.39 9.44 16.43
C GLY A 259 -5.06 9.43 15.06
N LYS A 260 -4.92 8.36 14.27
CA LYS A 260 -5.42 8.32 12.89
C LYS A 260 -6.90 7.94 12.82
N LYS A 261 -7.61 8.58 11.90
CA LYS A 261 -9.03 8.33 11.62
C LYS A 261 -9.22 6.99 10.89
N LEU A 262 -9.30 5.92 11.67
CA LEU A 262 -9.64 4.57 11.21
C LEU A 262 -11.14 4.48 10.88
N ILE A 263 -11.47 4.08 9.65
CA ILE A 263 -12.84 3.90 9.18
C ILE A 263 -13.35 2.49 9.47
N PHE A 264 -12.54 1.47 9.17
CA PHE A 264 -12.85 0.10 9.55
C PHE A 264 -11.58 -0.73 9.78
N ALA A 265 -11.74 -1.77 10.60
CA ALA A 265 -10.78 -2.86 10.78
C ALA A 265 -11.50 -4.19 10.57
N PHE A 266 -10.88 -5.10 9.81
CA PHE A 266 -11.38 -6.45 9.56
C PHE A 266 -10.26 -7.46 9.86
N ASP A 267 -10.46 -8.34 10.82
CA ASP A 267 -9.42 -9.26 11.32
C ASP A 267 -9.17 -10.47 10.40
N GLY A 268 -10.14 -10.86 9.55
CA GLY A 268 -9.99 -12.02 8.65
C GLY A 268 -10.33 -13.34 9.30
#